data_AF-A0A917LZ79-F1
#
_entry.id   AF-A0A917LZ79-F1
#
_cell.length_a   1.000
_cell.length_b   1.000
_cell.length_c   1.000
_cell.angle_alpha   90.00
_cell.angle_beta   90.00
_cell.angle_gamma   90.00
#
_symmetry.space_group_name_H-M   'P 1'
#
loop_
_entity.id
_entity.type
_entity.pdbx_description
1 polymer ?
#
loop_
_entity_poly.entity_id
_entity_poly.type
_entity_poly.pdbx_seq_one_letter_code
_entity_poly.pdbx_strand_id
1 'polypeptide(L)'
;MAVGNATRSKKTVSLQSDAMLTGVWAKIEYNPKSQLNMISETMSQIADARRELEKDCYFEVFHSPMLMHLALLEIARWVHSVKHPKFEEEQEWRIISFLNSGPTSPLSTRSAGMEFREGQHGIMPYVELRPDDGKLLPITEVVCGPGANESLTPKAVELLLARYGFSNFDVTTSEVPLRPL
;
A
#
# COMPACT_ATOMS: atom_id res chain seq x y z
N MET A 1 24.59 -36.24 -4.89
CA MET A 1 24.65 -34.83 -4.46
C MET A 1 23.23 -34.40 -4.15
N ALA A 2 22.91 -34.27 -2.86
CA ALA A 2 21.56 -33.92 -2.40
C ALA A 2 21.35 -32.42 -2.57
N VAL A 3 20.37 -32.04 -3.39
CA VAL A 3 19.88 -30.67 -3.49
C VAL A 3 19.10 -30.40 -2.21
N GLY A 4 19.71 -29.66 -1.29
CA GLY A 4 19.08 -29.26 -0.05
C GLY A 4 17.89 -28.35 -0.35
N ASN A 5 16.68 -28.86 -0.12
CA ASN A 5 15.48 -28.03 -0.01
C ASN A 5 15.65 -27.17 1.25
N ALA A 6 16.25 -25.99 1.09
CA ALA A 6 16.26 -24.98 2.13
C ALA A 6 14.82 -24.48 2.31
N THR A 7 14.15 -24.97 3.34
CA THR A 7 12.90 -24.44 3.85
C THR A 7 13.13 -22.97 4.20
N ARG A 8 12.77 -22.06 3.29
CA ARG A 8 12.79 -20.61 3.52
C ARG A 8 11.85 -20.33 4.69
N SER A 9 12.40 -20.14 5.88
CA SER A 9 11.66 -19.67 7.05
C SER A 9 11.00 -18.34 6.67
N LYS A 10 9.66 -18.29 6.72
CA LYS A 10 8.92 -17.05 6.49
C LYS A 10 9.24 -16.09 7.63
N LYS A 11 10.14 -15.14 7.38
CA LYS A 11 10.35 -13.99 8.27
C LYS A 11 9.23 -12.99 8.01
N THR A 12 8.38 -12.79 9.00
CA THR A 12 7.40 -11.70 8.99
C THR A 12 8.15 -10.40 9.27
N VAL A 13 7.89 -9.37 8.46
CA VAL A 13 8.38 -8.01 8.68
C VAL A 13 7.18 -7.13 8.95
N SER A 14 7.22 -6.42 10.09
CA SER A 14 6.24 -5.39 10.41
C SER A 14 6.78 -4.03 9.98
N LEU A 15 5.88 -3.17 9.47
CA LEU A 15 6.21 -1.83 8.99
C LEU A 15 5.46 -0.79 9.81
N GLN A 16 6.15 0.30 10.13
CA GLN A 16 5.61 1.46 10.82
C GLN A 16 5.88 2.75 10.04
N SER A 17 5.03 3.75 10.30
CA SER A 17 5.16 5.11 9.79
C SER A 17 4.58 6.08 10.81
N ASP A 18 5.22 7.25 10.95
CA ASP A 18 4.75 8.30 11.87
C ASP A 18 3.51 9.04 11.31
N ALA A 19 3.21 8.86 10.02
CA ALA A 19 2.08 9.48 9.33
C ALA A 19 0.81 8.61 9.30
N MET A 20 0.93 7.30 9.56
CA MET A 20 -0.14 6.32 9.36
C MET A 20 -0.81 5.95 10.68
N LEU A 21 -2.14 5.87 10.68
CA LEU A 21 -2.93 5.44 11.84
C LEU A 21 -2.86 3.92 11.99
N THR A 22 -3.25 3.22 10.93
CA THR A 22 -3.12 1.77 10.76
C THR A 22 -2.98 1.46 9.27
N GLY A 23 -2.08 0.55 8.91
CA GLY A 23 -1.91 0.07 7.53
C GLY A 23 -2.57 -1.29 7.35
N VAL A 24 -3.48 -1.41 6.38
CA VAL A 24 -4.09 -2.68 5.99
C VAL A 24 -3.49 -3.12 4.67
N TRP A 25 -2.96 -4.35 4.65
CA TRP A 25 -2.54 -4.99 3.41
C TRP A 25 -3.76 -5.48 2.64
N ALA A 26 -3.92 -4.98 1.42
CA ALA A 26 -4.98 -5.38 0.50
C ALA A 26 -4.35 -6.04 -0.72
N LYS A 27 -4.73 -7.29 -0.96
CA LYS A 27 -4.54 -7.90 -2.28
C LYS A 27 -5.56 -7.27 -3.23
N ILE A 28 -5.11 -6.82 -4.39
CA ILE A 28 -6.00 -6.21 -5.37
C ILE A 28 -6.91 -7.27 -6.00
N GLU A 29 -8.21 -6.98 -6.03
CA GLU A 29 -9.22 -7.78 -6.71
C GLU A 29 -9.42 -7.27 -8.15
N TYR A 30 -9.37 -8.19 -9.11
CA TYR A 30 -9.45 -7.90 -10.53
C TYR A 30 -10.74 -8.44 -11.17
N ASN A 31 -11.38 -9.42 -10.56
CA ASN A 31 -12.58 -10.06 -11.10
C ASN A 31 -13.82 -9.18 -10.88
N PRO A 32 -14.52 -8.72 -11.94
CA PRO A 32 -15.62 -7.76 -11.79
C PRO A 32 -16.80 -8.31 -10.97
N LYS A 33 -17.05 -9.62 -11.03
CA LYS A 33 -18.10 -10.27 -10.24
C LYS A 33 -17.71 -10.30 -8.75
N SER A 34 -16.46 -10.63 -8.44
CA SER A 34 -15.92 -10.57 -7.08
C SER A 34 -15.98 -9.14 -6.53
N GLN A 35 -15.56 -8.15 -7.31
CA GLN A 35 -15.62 -6.73 -6.94
C GLN A 35 -17.05 -6.29 -6.60
N LEU A 36 -18.02 -6.65 -7.44
CA LEU A 36 -19.43 -6.34 -7.24
C LEU A 36 -19.99 -7.03 -5.98
N ASN A 37 -19.63 -8.29 -5.75
CA ASN A 37 -20.03 -9.01 -4.55
C ASN A 37 -19.48 -8.34 -3.29
N MET A 38 -18.20 -7.97 -3.28
CA MET A 38 -17.55 -7.30 -2.14
C MET A 38 -18.25 -5.98 -1.76
N ILE A 39 -18.52 -5.11 -2.75
CA ILE A 39 -19.21 -3.84 -2.45
C ILE A 39 -20.66 -4.06 -2.06
N SER A 40 -21.36 -5.02 -2.68
CA SER A 40 -22.74 -5.33 -2.34
C SER A 40 -22.88 -5.86 -0.91
N GLU A 41 -21.95 -6.71 -0.48
CA GLU A 41 -21.86 -7.21 0.90
C GLU A 41 -21.60 -6.05 1.87
N THR A 42 -20.62 -5.19 1.56
CA THR A 42 -20.30 -4.00 2.37
C THR A 42 -21.51 -3.09 2.53
N MET A 43 -22.21 -2.77 1.43
CA MET A 43 -23.41 -1.93 1.46
C MET A 43 -24.57 -2.58 2.23
N SER A 44 -24.70 -3.90 2.14
CA SER A 44 -25.71 -4.66 2.91
C SER A 44 -25.43 -4.58 4.40
N GLN A 45 -24.17 -4.78 4.83
CA GLN A 45 -23.76 -4.66 6.23
C GLN A 45 -23.99 -3.25 6.78
N ILE A 46 -23.70 -2.20 5.99
CA ILE A 46 -23.97 -0.81 6.39
C ILE A 46 -25.48 -0.57 6.54
N ALA A 47 -26.30 -1.08 5.62
CA ALA A 47 -27.75 -0.95 5.68
C ALA A 47 -28.35 -1.71 6.89
N ASP A 48 -27.86 -2.91 7.19
CA ASP A 48 -28.24 -3.68 8.36
C ASP A 48 -27.87 -2.96 9.66
N ALA A 49 -26.64 -2.48 9.76
CA ALA A 49 -26.17 -1.71 10.91
C ALA A 49 -27.02 -0.44 11.12
N ARG A 50 -27.37 0.27 10.05
CA ARG A 50 -28.26 1.43 10.13
C ARG A 50 -29.62 1.05 10.73
N ARG A 51 -30.27 0.02 10.21
CA ARG A 51 -31.61 -0.41 10.68
C ARG A 51 -31.62 -0.81 12.14
N GLU A 52 -30.54 -1.42 12.63
CA GLU A 52 -30.41 -1.76 14.04
C GLU A 52 -30.19 -0.52 14.90
N LEU A 53 -29.28 0.37 14.49
CA LEU A 53 -28.93 1.57 15.25
C LEU A 53 -30.03 2.64 15.28
N GLU A 54 -30.89 2.69 14.25
CA GLU A 54 -32.02 3.63 14.16
C GLU A 54 -33.07 3.42 15.26
N LYS A 55 -33.06 2.24 15.90
CA LYS A 55 -33.92 1.93 17.05
C LYS A 55 -33.46 2.64 18.34
N ASP A 56 -32.23 3.15 18.37
CA ASP A 56 -31.64 3.80 19.54
C ASP A 56 -31.98 5.31 19.58
N CYS A 57 -32.30 5.82 20.76
CA CYS A 57 -32.60 7.24 20.98
C CYS A 57 -31.45 8.20 20.64
N TYR A 58 -30.21 7.71 20.57
CA TYR A 58 -29.02 8.49 20.21
C TYR A 58 -28.70 8.46 18.70
N PHE A 59 -29.57 7.88 17.87
CA PHE A 59 -29.28 7.64 16.46
C PHE A 59 -28.83 8.90 15.71
N GLU A 60 -29.65 9.96 15.73
CA GLU A 60 -29.38 11.18 14.94
C GLU A 60 -28.11 11.91 15.38
N VAL A 61 -27.85 11.95 16.70
CA VAL A 61 -26.79 12.79 17.27
C VAL A 61 -25.44 12.06 17.30
N PHE A 62 -25.44 10.73 17.45
CA PHE A 62 -24.22 9.95 17.65
C PHE A 62 -24.04 8.83 16.62
N HIS A 63 -25.01 7.91 16.48
CA HIS A 63 -24.80 6.72 15.64
C HIS A 63 -24.75 7.05 14.15
N SER A 64 -25.60 7.95 13.66
CA SER A 64 -25.67 8.36 12.26
C SER A 64 -24.34 8.96 11.75
N PRO A 65 -23.75 10.00 12.38
CA PRO A 65 -22.47 10.53 11.92
C PRO A 65 -21.32 9.52 12.07
N MET A 66 -21.32 8.70 13.12
CA MET A 66 -20.32 7.65 13.29
C MET A 66 -20.42 6.57 12.20
N LEU A 67 -21.63 6.09 11.92
CA LEU A 67 -21.89 5.08 10.88
C LEU A 67 -21.52 5.64 9.50
N MET A 68 -21.84 6.91 9.21
CA MET A 68 -21.44 7.57 7.97
C MET A 68 -19.92 7.63 7.84
N HIS A 69 -19.21 7.97 8.91
CA HIS A 69 -17.74 8.00 8.93
C HIS A 69 -17.15 6.61 8.66
N LEU A 70 -17.62 5.58 9.36
CA LEU A 70 -17.15 4.20 9.17
C LEU A 70 -17.47 3.67 7.76
N ALA A 71 -18.67 3.97 7.24
CA ALA A 71 -19.06 3.62 5.89
C ALA A 71 -18.13 4.25 4.83
N LEU A 72 -17.76 5.53 5.01
CA LEU A 72 -16.80 6.19 4.11
C LEU A 72 -15.42 5.52 4.14
N LEU A 73 -14.94 5.10 5.31
CA LEU A 73 -13.66 4.39 5.43
C LEU A 73 -13.71 3.04 4.71
N GLU A 74 -14.79 2.26 4.86
CA GLU A 74 -14.95 0.97 4.18
C GLU A 74 -15.07 1.13 2.66
N ILE A 75 -15.83 2.12 2.19
CA ILE A 75 -15.94 2.42 0.75
C ILE A 75 -14.57 2.86 0.21
N ALA A 76 -13.85 3.74 0.92
CA ALA A 76 -12.52 4.17 0.52
C ALA A 76 -11.55 2.98 0.45
N ARG A 77 -11.60 2.06 1.42
CA ARG A 77 -10.80 0.82 1.40
C ARG A 77 -11.12 -0.02 0.17
N TRP A 78 -12.41 -0.20 -0.16
CA TRP A 78 -12.83 -0.93 -1.36
C TRP A 78 -12.32 -0.28 -2.66
N VAL A 79 -12.47 1.04 -2.82
CA VAL A 79 -12.01 1.77 -4.02
C VAL A 79 -10.51 1.56 -4.23
N HIS A 80 -9.72 1.52 -3.15
CA HIS A 80 -8.28 1.31 -3.24
C HIS A 80 -7.88 -0.17 -3.35
N SER A 81 -8.81 -1.12 -3.20
CA SER A 81 -8.54 -2.57 -3.29
C SER A 81 -8.99 -3.22 -4.61
N VAL A 82 -9.52 -2.46 -5.57
CA VAL A 82 -10.00 -2.98 -6.86
C VAL A 82 -9.22 -2.41 -8.05
N LYS A 83 -9.11 -3.18 -9.13
CA LYS A 83 -8.48 -2.74 -10.39
C LYS A 83 -9.10 -3.45 -11.59
N HIS A 84 -8.98 -2.86 -12.77
CA HIS A 84 -9.56 -3.43 -13.99
C HIS A 84 -8.89 -4.79 -14.37
N PRO A 85 -9.62 -5.80 -14.89
CA PRO A 85 -9.09 -7.14 -15.21
C PRO A 85 -7.83 -7.15 -16.09
N LYS A 86 -7.71 -6.19 -17.01
CA LYS A 86 -6.52 -6.02 -17.88
C LYS A 86 -5.20 -5.83 -17.13
N PHE A 87 -5.23 -5.53 -15.84
CA PHE A 87 -4.04 -5.37 -15.00
C PHE A 87 -3.80 -6.56 -14.06
N GLU A 88 -4.53 -7.67 -14.24
CA GLU A 88 -4.42 -8.86 -13.39
C GLU A 88 -2.99 -9.44 -13.34
N GLU A 89 -2.23 -9.30 -14.44
CA GLU A 89 -0.83 -9.73 -14.51
C GLU A 89 0.08 -9.05 -13.46
N GLU A 90 -0.30 -7.87 -12.95
CA GLU A 90 0.50 -7.14 -11.95
C GLU A 90 0.50 -7.80 -10.57
N GLN A 91 -0.52 -8.63 -10.25
CA GLN A 91 -0.67 -9.31 -8.96
C GLN A 91 -0.42 -8.36 -7.75
N GLU A 92 -0.99 -7.16 -7.83
CA GLU A 92 -0.65 -6.02 -6.98
C GLU A 92 -1.11 -6.24 -5.52
N TRP A 93 -0.28 -5.77 -4.58
CA TRP A 93 -0.62 -5.60 -3.17
C TRP A 93 -0.47 -4.13 -2.79
N ARG A 94 -1.42 -3.60 -2.03
CA ARG A 94 -1.37 -2.23 -1.51
C ARG A 94 -1.38 -2.23 0.01
N ILE A 95 -0.68 -1.26 0.59
CA ILE A 95 -0.90 -0.84 1.97
C ILE A 95 -1.88 0.33 1.90
N ILE A 96 -3.08 0.13 2.43
CA ILE A 96 -4.10 1.17 2.53
C ILE A 96 -4.07 1.70 3.95
N SER A 97 -3.90 3.00 4.09
CA SER A 97 -3.90 3.67 5.39
C SER A 97 -4.52 5.04 5.30
N PHE A 98 -5.15 5.44 6.40
CA PHE A 98 -5.62 6.79 6.61
C PHE A 98 -4.57 7.54 7.43
N LEU A 99 -4.33 8.79 7.06
CA LEU A 99 -3.38 9.64 7.78
C LEU A 99 -3.88 9.91 9.20
N ASN A 100 -2.93 10.15 10.12
CA ASN A 100 -3.16 10.47 11.54
C ASN A 100 -4.01 11.71 11.81
N SER A 101 -4.50 12.38 10.77
CA SER A 101 -5.23 13.64 10.86
C SER A 101 -6.29 13.74 9.76
N GLY A 102 -7.50 14.12 10.20
CA GLY A 102 -8.64 14.32 9.30
C GLY A 102 -8.50 15.59 8.45
N PRO A 103 -9.35 15.74 7.42
CA PRO A 103 -9.31 16.87 6.49
C PRO A 103 -9.49 18.25 7.16
N THR A 104 -10.11 18.27 8.34
CA THR A 104 -10.36 19.47 9.17
C THR A 104 -9.21 19.81 10.12
N SER A 105 -8.17 18.96 10.21
CA SER A 105 -7.03 19.20 11.10
C SER A 105 -6.16 20.36 10.58
N PRO A 106 -5.45 21.09 11.46
CA PRO A 106 -4.49 22.10 11.05
C PRO A 106 -3.47 21.54 10.04
N LEU A 107 -3.00 22.38 9.12
CA LEU A 107 -2.08 21.95 8.06
C LEU A 107 -0.81 21.29 8.63
N SER A 108 -0.26 21.84 9.73
CA SER A 108 0.90 21.28 10.43
C SER A 108 0.67 19.87 10.95
N THR A 109 -0.56 19.55 11.36
CA THR A 109 -0.93 18.19 11.81
C THR A 109 -1.14 17.27 10.62
N ARG A 110 -1.71 17.77 9.53
CA ARG A 110 -1.93 17.01 8.27
C ARG A 110 -0.64 16.60 7.57
N SER A 111 0.41 17.40 7.71
CA SER A 111 1.73 17.08 7.15
C SER A 111 2.64 16.30 8.09
N ALA A 112 2.19 15.96 9.31
CA ALA A 112 3.03 15.28 10.29
C ALA A 112 3.44 13.89 9.78
N GLY A 113 4.75 13.61 9.77
CA GLY A 113 5.33 12.35 9.29
C GLY A 113 5.33 12.19 7.75
N MET A 114 4.89 13.20 7.01
CA MET A 114 4.99 13.23 5.55
C MET A 114 6.33 13.87 5.14
N GLU A 115 6.97 13.24 4.17
CA GLU A 115 8.18 13.74 3.52
C GLU A 115 7.87 14.20 2.10
N PHE A 116 8.79 14.96 1.50
CA PHE A 116 8.60 15.55 0.18
C PHE A 116 9.82 15.31 -0.71
N ARG A 117 9.56 14.91 -1.94
CA ARG A 117 10.61 14.72 -2.97
C ARG A 117 10.29 15.52 -4.22
N GLU A 118 11.33 15.89 -4.94
CA GLU A 118 11.19 16.40 -6.30
C GLU A 118 10.72 15.27 -7.24
N GLY A 119 9.76 15.57 -8.10
CA GLY A 119 9.31 14.70 -9.18
C GLY A 119 9.18 15.48 -10.48
N GLN A 120 8.96 14.76 -11.58
CA GLN A 120 8.89 15.34 -12.93
C GLN A 120 7.87 16.50 -13.06
N HIS A 121 6.82 16.48 -12.24
CA HIS A 121 5.73 17.47 -12.26
C HIS A 121 5.69 18.37 -11.02
N GLY A 122 6.75 18.40 -10.20
CA GLY A 122 6.85 19.25 -9.02
C GLY A 122 7.11 18.48 -7.72
N ILE A 123 6.77 19.11 -6.58
CA ILE A 123 6.98 18.55 -5.25
C ILE A 123 5.92 17.48 -4.96
N MET A 124 6.37 16.25 -4.71
CA MET A 124 5.52 15.09 -4.44
C MET A 124 5.62 14.66 -2.98
N PRO A 125 4.50 14.64 -2.23
CA PRO A 125 4.49 14.08 -0.89
C PRO A 125 4.64 12.56 -0.90
N TYR A 126 5.29 12.01 0.13
CA TYR A 126 5.37 10.58 0.39
C TYR A 126 5.41 10.30 1.90
N VAL A 127 5.14 9.05 2.28
CA VAL A 127 5.28 8.57 3.66
C VAL A 127 6.40 7.54 3.71
N GLU A 128 7.25 7.61 4.73
CA GLU A 128 8.28 6.61 4.94
C GLU A 128 7.71 5.41 5.69
N LEU A 129 8.01 4.21 5.18
CA LEU A 129 7.74 2.94 5.82
C LEU A 129 9.06 2.37 6.33
N ARG A 130 9.13 2.09 7.63
CA ARG A 130 10.33 1.58 8.30
C ARG A 130 10.02 0.24 8.95
N PRO A 131 10.96 -0.71 8.98
CA PRO A 131 10.80 -1.92 9.79
C PRO A 131 10.70 -1.56 11.28
N ASP A 132 9.79 -2.22 11.99
CA ASP A 132 9.54 -1.95 13.42
C ASP A 132 10.78 -2.20 14.29
N ASP A 133 11.61 -3.17 13.87
CA ASP A 133 12.81 -3.57 14.60
C ASP A 133 14.05 -2.72 14.24
N GLY A 134 13.87 -1.68 13.43
CA GLY A 134 14.93 -0.78 12.98
C GLY A 134 15.97 -1.43 12.05
N LYS A 135 15.73 -2.66 11.60
CA LYS A 135 16.62 -3.36 10.66
C LYS A 135 16.30 -2.96 9.22
N LEU A 136 17.17 -3.38 8.29
CA LEU A 136 16.91 -3.26 6.86
C LEU A 136 15.80 -4.22 6.44
N LEU A 137 15.03 -3.81 5.42
CA LEU A 137 14.11 -4.73 4.73
C LEU A 137 14.93 -5.90 4.13
N PRO A 138 14.39 -7.12 4.10
CA PRO A 138 15.09 -8.28 3.54
C PRO A 138 15.02 -8.27 2.00
N ILE A 139 15.54 -7.23 1.36
CA ILE A 139 15.63 -7.14 -0.10
C ILE A 139 16.60 -8.22 -0.58
N THR A 140 16.08 -9.20 -1.32
CA THR A 140 16.89 -10.29 -1.90
C THR A 140 17.20 -10.08 -3.37
N GLU A 141 16.38 -9.31 -4.08
CA GLU A 141 16.52 -9.08 -5.51
C GLU A 141 15.92 -7.72 -5.89
N VAL A 142 16.57 -7.04 -6.85
CA VAL A 142 16.05 -5.86 -7.52
C VAL A 142 16.14 -6.06 -9.03
N VAL A 143 15.01 -6.03 -9.72
CA VAL A 143 14.95 -6.09 -11.19
C VAL A 143 14.76 -4.68 -11.72
N CYS A 144 15.75 -4.17 -12.45
CA CYS A 144 15.72 -2.86 -13.09
C CYS A 144 14.93 -2.93 -14.40
N GLY A 145 13.85 -2.16 -14.50
CA GLY A 145 13.08 -2.04 -15.75
C GLY A 145 13.90 -1.42 -16.89
N PRO A 146 13.39 -1.50 -18.13
CA PRO A 146 14.06 -0.93 -19.29
C PRO A 146 14.20 0.60 -19.13
N GLY A 147 15.34 1.16 -19.52
CA GLY A 147 15.63 2.57 -19.35
C GLY A 147 16.74 3.06 -20.28
N ALA A 148 16.95 4.38 -20.32
CA ALA A 148 17.88 5.01 -21.26
C ALA A 148 19.35 4.51 -21.13
N ASN A 149 19.74 3.99 -19.96
CA ASN A 149 21.05 3.42 -19.70
C ASN A 149 20.93 2.06 -19.00
N GLU A 150 20.65 1.01 -19.77
CA GLU A 150 20.43 -0.36 -19.26
C GLU A 150 21.65 -0.95 -18.55
N SER A 151 22.88 -0.56 -18.91
CA SER A 151 24.11 -1.05 -18.27
C SER A 151 24.51 -0.29 -17.00
N LEU A 152 24.20 1.01 -16.90
CA LEU A 152 24.60 1.84 -15.75
C LEU A 152 23.61 1.73 -14.59
N THR A 153 22.33 1.52 -14.88
CA THR A 153 21.26 1.50 -13.86
C THR A 153 21.47 0.39 -12.82
N PRO A 154 21.73 -0.89 -13.20
CA PRO A 154 22.00 -1.94 -12.23
C PRO A 154 23.21 -1.62 -11.34
N LYS A 155 24.27 -1.08 -11.92
CA LYS A 155 25.49 -0.74 -11.17
C LYS A 155 25.25 0.39 -10.15
N ALA A 156 24.47 1.39 -10.51
CA ALA A 156 24.07 2.46 -9.60
C ALA A 156 23.22 1.92 -8.44
N VAL A 157 22.30 0.99 -8.72
CA VAL A 157 21.47 0.32 -7.71
C VAL A 157 22.32 -0.53 -6.76
N GLU A 158 23.29 -1.30 -7.27
CA GLU A 158 24.23 -2.05 -6.43
C GLU A 158 25.00 -1.14 -5.46
N LEU A 159 25.55 -0.03 -5.96
CA LEU A 159 26.26 0.95 -5.13
C LEU A 159 25.35 1.59 -4.08
N LEU A 160 24.10 1.89 -4.46
CA LEU A 160 23.08 2.43 -3.55
C LEU A 160 22.79 1.45 -2.41
N LEU A 161 22.47 0.19 -2.74
CA LEU A 161 22.18 -0.85 -1.76
C LEU A 161 23.37 -1.10 -0.83
N ALA A 162 24.59 -1.20 -1.38
CA ALA A 162 25.80 -1.35 -0.58
C ALA A 162 26.02 -0.17 0.38
N ARG A 163 25.79 1.07 -0.08
CA ARG A 163 25.88 2.28 0.76
C ARG A 163 24.91 2.24 1.94
N TYR A 164 23.72 1.68 1.76
CA TYR A 164 22.72 1.52 2.82
C TYR A 164 22.89 0.24 3.64
N GLY A 165 24.00 -0.49 3.48
CA GLY A 165 24.36 -1.63 4.33
C GLY A 165 23.73 -2.95 3.91
N PHE A 166 23.12 -3.03 2.72
CA PHE A 166 22.71 -4.31 2.15
C PHE A 166 23.94 -5.06 1.65
N SER A 167 23.98 -6.39 1.85
CA SER A 167 25.14 -7.21 1.46
C SER A 167 24.80 -8.49 0.71
N ASN A 168 23.55 -8.93 0.72
CA ASN A 168 23.10 -10.20 0.13
C ASN A 168 21.88 -9.97 -0.76
N PHE A 169 22.11 -9.44 -1.96
CA PHE A 169 21.06 -9.15 -2.93
C PHE A 169 21.57 -9.37 -4.36
N ASP A 170 20.65 -9.69 -5.27
CA ASP A 170 20.90 -9.73 -6.71
C ASP A 170 20.31 -8.49 -7.38
N VAL A 171 21.01 -7.93 -8.37
CA VAL A 171 20.48 -6.86 -9.23
C VAL A 171 20.52 -7.31 -10.68
N THR A 172 19.37 -7.35 -11.33
CA THR A 172 19.23 -7.82 -12.71
C THR A 172 18.50 -6.78 -13.56
N THR A 173 18.58 -6.91 -14.89
CA THR A 173 17.79 -6.12 -15.83
C THR A 173 16.58 -6.90 -16.29
N SER A 174 15.45 -6.22 -16.43
CA SER A 174 14.23 -6.79 -17.00
C SER A 174 14.43 -7.10 -18.48
N GLU A 175 13.92 -8.25 -18.94
CA GLU A 175 13.85 -8.60 -20.36
C GLU A 175 12.66 -7.92 -21.08
N VAL A 176 11.79 -7.23 -20.34
CA VAL A 176 10.65 -6.52 -20.92
C VAL A 176 11.15 -5.29 -21.68
N PRO A 177 10.86 -5.16 -22.99
CA PRO A 177 11.40 -4.07 -23.80
C PRO A 177 10.80 -2.72 -23.40
N LEU A 178 11.58 -1.65 -23.57
CA LEU A 178 11.12 -0.27 -23.40
C LEU A 178 9.96 0.00 -24.36
N ARG A 179 8.80 0.41 -23.83
CA ARG A 179 7.73 0.96 -24.67
C ARG A 179 8.03 2.44 -24.92
N PRO A 180 8.25 2.87 -26.18
CA PRO A 180 8.37 4.30 -26.47
C PRO A 180 7.05 4.98 -26.10
N LEU A 181 7.15 6.12 -25.40
CA LEU A 181 6.04 7.02 -25.09
C LEU A 181 5.59 7.78 -26.34
#